data_AF-A0A534KZL6-F1
#
_entry.id   AF-A0A534KZL6-F1
#
_cell.length_a   1.000
_cell.length_b   1.000
_cell.length_c   1.000
_cell.angle_alpha   90.00
_cell.angle_beta   90.00
_cell.angle_gamma   90.00
#
_symmetry.space_group_name_H-M   'P 1'
#
loop_
_entity.id
_entity.type
_entity.pdbx_description
1 polymer ?
#
loop_
_entity_poly.entity_id
_entity_poly.type
_entity_poly.pdbx_seq_one_letter_code
_entity_poly.pdbx_strand_id
1 'polypeptide(L)'
;MLLQLGGSSTARLLDEGDGVVTEVPVRDLVETLKTAKQTRAVVFDGIITQRILDIAAEMNMHSVVGTKMGTITKQPTGVVVWTRSDLAP
;
A
#
# COMPACT_ATOMS: atom_id res chain seq x y z
N MET A 1 -2.35 -8.97 -10.88
CA MET A 1 -1.73 -7.63 -10.75
C MET A 1 -0.57 -7.55 -9.74
N LEU A 2 -0.58 -8.25 -8.59
CA LEU A 2 0.60 -8.31 -7.68
C LEU A 2 1.71 -9.28 -8.12
N LEU A 3 1.36 -10.33 -8.87
CA LEU A 3 2.28 -11.39 -9.31
C LEU A 3 3.42 -10.88 -10.23
N GLN A 4 3.24 -9.74 -10.91
CA GLN A 4 4.24 -9.12 -11.79
C GLN A 4 5.24 -8.21 -11.06
N LEU A 5 4.95 -7.81 -9.81
CA LEU A 5 5.83 -6.94 -9.02
C LEU A 5 6.87 -7.73 -8.20
N GLY A 6 6.72 -9.06 -8.12
CA GLY A 6 7.56 -9.92 -7.31
C GLY A 6 9.04 -9.79 -7.67
N GLY A 7 9.82 -9.18 -6.78
CA GLY A 7 11.26 -9.00 -6.92
C GLY A 7 11.71 -7.65 -7.49
N SER A 8 10.77 -6.77 -7.87
CA SER A 8 11.10 -5.43 -8.37
C SER A 8 11.07 -4.34 -7.29
N SER A 9 10.56 -4.65 -6.08
CA SER A 9 10.41 -3.70 -4.98
C SER A 9 9.77 -2.38 -5.42
N THR A 10 8.70 -2.48 -6.22
CA THR A 10 7.91 -1.35 -6.72
C THR A 10 6.58 -1.26 -6.00
N ALA A 11 6.03 -0.06 -5.98
CA ALA A 11 4.80 0.33 -5.33
C ALA A 11 3.94 1.11 -6.30
N ARG A 12 2.64 0.86 -6.28
CA ARG A 12 1.63 1.50 -7.10
C ARG A 12 0.58 2.11 -6.21
N LEU A 13 0.21 3.35 -6.51
CA LEU A 13 -0.89 4.01 -5.85
C LEU A 13 -2.11 3.97 -6.77
N LEU A 14 -3.26 3.66 -6.19
CA LEU A 14 -4.53 3.54 -6.88
C LEU A 14 -5.46 4.68 -6.45
N ASP A 15 -6.20 5.22 -7.39
CA ASP A 15 -7.28 6.17 -7.15
C ASP A 15 -8.61 5.45 -6.81
N GLU A 16 -9.70 6.22 -6.76
CA GLU A 16 -11.03 5.68 -6.46
C GLU A 16 -11.62 4.78 -7.55
N GLY A 17 -11.11 4.83 -8.77
CA GLY A 17 -11.57 4.04 -9.91
C GLY A 17 -10.71 2.81 -10.21
N ASP A 18 -9.91 2.35 -9.24
CA ASP A 18 -8.90 1.31 -9.42
C ASP A 18 -7.83 1.67 -10.48
N GLY A 19 -7.71 2.95 -10.83
CA GLY A 19 -6.72 3.48 -11.74
C GLY A 19 -5.37 3.61 -11.06
N VAL A 20 -4.29 3.14 -11.71
CA VAL A 20 -2.93 3.35 -11.20
C VAL A 20 -2.55 4.82 -11.42
N VAL A 21 -2.51 5.58 -10.33
CA VAL A 21 -2.13 7.01 -10.33
C VAL A 21 -0.65 7.17 -10.61
N THR A 22 0.17 6.36 -9.93
CA THR A 22 1.63 6.40 -10.09
C THR A 22 2.26 5.09 -9.66
N GLU A 23 3.44 4.82 -10.21
CA GLU A 23 4.31 3.70 -9.87
C GLU A 23 5.69 4.22 -9.48
N VAL A 24 6.14 3.85 -8.28
CA VAL A 24 7.40 4.30 -7.69
C VAL A 24 8.09 3.14 -6.97
N PRO A 25 9.41 3.16 -6.78
CA PRO A 25 10.09 2.19 -5.94
C PRO A 25 9.55 2.21 -4.50
N VAL A 26 9.50 1.06 -3.82
CA VAL A 26 9.06 0.91 -2.42
C VAL A 26 9.83 1.83 -1.47
N ARG A 27 11.12 2.05 -1.72
CA ARG A 27 11.95 2.99 -0.96
C ARG A 27 11.41 4.44 -1.00
N ASP A 28 10.83 4.83 -2.13
CA ASP A 28 10.33 6.18 -2.41
C ASP A 28 8.82 6.28 -2.15
N LEU A 29 8.16 5.15 -1.87
CA LEU A 29 6.73 5.07 -1.58
C LEU A 29 6.33 5.98 -0.42
N VAL A 30 7.15 6.04 0.63
CA VAL A 30 6.86 6.86 1.82
C VAL A 30 6.78 8.34 1.47
N GLU A 31 7.70 8.84 0.65
CA GLU A 31 7.70 10.24 0.19
C GLU A 31 6.57 10.50 -0.82
N THR A 32 6.33 9.52 -1.68
CA THR A 32 5.24 9.59 -2.67
C THR A 32 3.90 9.61 -1.98
N LEU A 33 3.66 8.78 -0.96
CA LEU A 33 2.45 8.80 -0.16
C LEU A 33 2.25 10.18 0.47
N LYS A 34 3.28 10.78 1.09
CA LYS A 34 3.16 12.12 1.69
C LYS A 34 2.82 13.23 0.68
N THR A 35 3.16 13.02 -0.59
CA THR A 35 2.98 14.01 -1.66
C THR A 35 1.73 13.75 -2.50
N ALA A 36 1.35 12.49 -2.64
CA ALA A 36 0.21 12.06 -3.42
C ALA A 36 -1.07 12.59 -2.77
N LYS A 37 -1.87 13.27 -3.56
CA LYS A 37 -3.22 13.67 -3.14
C LYS A 37 -4.21 12.80 -3.90
N GLN A 38 -5.28 12.37 -3.23
CA GLN A 38 -6.38 11.59 -3.82
C GLN A 38 -6.03 10.13 -4.18
N THR A 39 -5.30 9.43 -3.31
CA THR A 39 -5.04 8.00 -3.47
C THR A 39 -5.91 7.21 -2.50
N ARG A 40 -6.67 6.25 -3.01
CA ARG A 40 -7.62 5.44 -2.23
C ARG A 40 -6.96 4.19 -1.69
N ALA A 41 -6.08 3.59 -2.50
CA ALA A 41 -5.38 2.38 -2.11
C ALA A 41 -3.90 2.41 -2.53
N VAL A 42 -3.08 1.63 -1.86
CA VAL A 42 -1.67 1.48 -2.19
C VAL A 42 -1.32 0.00 -2.28
N VAL A 43 -0.57 -0.38 -3.30
CA VAL A 43 -0.18 -1.77 -3.57
C VAL A 43 1.33 -1.82 -3.76
N PHE A 44 2.04 -2.57 -2.94
CA PHE A 44 3.50 -2.62 -3.04
C PHE A 44 4.09 -3.99 -2.73
N ASP A 45 5.21 -4.33 -3.38
CA ASP A 45 5.90 -5.59 -3.12
C ASP A 45 6.85 -5.45 -1.92
N GLY A 46 6.28 -5.49 -0.71
CA GLY A 46 7.05 -5.33 0.52
C GLY A 46 6.31 -5.78 1.78
N ILE A 47 6.97 -5.58 2.92
CA ILE A 47 6.39 -5.86 4.24
C ILE A 47 5.58 -4.64 4.70
N ILE A 48 4.33 -4.88 5.06
CA ILE A 48 3.44 -3.89 5.63
C ILE A 48 3.84 -3.67 7.09
N THR A 49 4.33 -2.47 7.39
CA THR A 49 4.75 -2.05 8.73
C THR A 49 3.79 -1.01 9.29
N GLN A 50 3.83 -0.76 10.61
CA GLN A 50 3.03 0.30 11.22
C GLN A 50 3.24 1.66 10.54
N ARG A 51 4.49 2.01 10.21
CA ARG A 51 4.79 3.30 9.57
C ARG A 51 4.01 3.51 8.26
N ILE A 52 3.80 2.45 7.47
CA ILE A 52 2.99 2.53 6.25
C ILE A 52 1.50 2.67 6.61
N LEU A 53 1.01 1.92 7.61
CA LEU A 53 -0.39 2.03 8.07
C LEU A 53 -0.68 3.42 8.64
N ASP A 54 0.21 3.99 9.42
CA ASP A 54 0.05 5.31 10.04
C ASP A 54 -0.06 6.38 8.95
N ILE A 55 0.85 6.37 7.97
CA ILE A 55 0.78 7.29 6.83
C ILE A 55 -0.50 7.09 6.02
N ALA A 56 -0.89 5.84 5.76
CA ALA A 56 -2.12 5.53 5.05
C ALA A 56 -3.37 6.04 5.81
N ALA A 57 -3.37 5.93 7.14
CA ALA A 57 -4.45 6.43 7.99
C ALA A 57 -4.49 7.96 8.01
N GLU A 58 -3.35 8.64 8.14
CA GLU A 58 -3.26 10.11 8.03
C GLU A 58 -3.78 10.61 6.69
N MET A 59 -3.50 9.86 5.63
CA MET A 59 -3.93 10.12 4.26
C MET A 59 -5.40 9.76 3.99
N ASN A 60 -6.12 9.21 4.98
CA ASN A 60 -7.48 8.67 4.82
C ASN A 60 -7.59 7.63 3.69
N MET A 61 -6.57 6.79 3.53
CA MET A 61 -6.60 5.68 2.58
C MET A 61 -7.58 4.61 3.03
N HIS A 62 -8.31 4.04 2.08
CA HIS A 62 -9.24 2.96 2.36
C HIS A 62 -8.53 1.61 2.48
N SER A 63 -7.48 1.37 1.70
CA SER A 63 -6.85 0.05 1.65
C SER A 63 -5.33 0.07 1.40
N VAL A 64 -4.61 -0.78 2.12
CA VAL A 64 -3.16 -0.97 1.99
C VAL A 64 -2.91 -2.42 1.63
N VAL A 65 -2.19 -2.64 0.53
CA VAL A 65 -1.89 -3.96 0.02
C VAL A 65 -0.38 -4.14 -0.04
N GLY A 66 0.10 -5.21 0.57
CA GLY A 66 1.52 -5.57 0.55
C GLY A 66 1.74 -7.05 0.34
N THR A 67 3.01 -7.45 0.28
CA THR A 67 3.36 -8.86 0.09
C THR A 67 3.22 -9.67 1.38
N LYS A 68 3.58 -9.08 2.52
CA LYS A 68 3.44 -9.70 3.83
C LYS A 68 3.06 -8.69 4.90
N MET A 69 2.32 -9.16 5.90
CA MET A 69 2.07 -8.40 7.12
C MET A 69 3.31 -8.48 8.03
N GLY A 70 3.84 -7.33 8.45
CA GLY A 70 4.89 -7.25 9.46
C GLY A 70 4.30 -7.20 10.88
N THR A 71 5.10 -6.77 11.85
CA THR A 71 4.62 -6.58 13.23
C THR A 71 3.75 -5.32 13.30
N ILE A 72 2.42 -5.52 13.31
CA ILE A 72 1.44 -4.44 13.49
C ILE A 72 0.86 -4.54 14.90
N THR A 73 0.97 -3.47 15.69
CA THR A 73 0.45 -3.46 17.06
C THR A 73 -0.98 -2.92 17.11
N LYS A 74 -1.34 -2.01 16.19
CA LYS A 74 -2.69 -1.48 16.03
C LYS A 74 -3.02 -1.33 14.56
N GLN A 75 -4.23 -1.75 14.20
CA GLN A 75 -4.80 -1.46 12.89
C GLN A 75 -5.60 -0.15 13.00
N PRO A 76 -5.31 0.87 12.17
CA PRO A 76 -6.06 2.11 12.17
C PRO A 76 -7.50 1.85 11.73
N THR A 77 -8.44 2.48 12.42
CA THR A 77 -9.86 2.39 12.11
C THR A 77 -10.12 3.07 10.76
N GLY A 78 -10.49 2.29 9.74
CA GLY A 78 -10.77 2.80 8.39
C GLY A 78 -9.77 2.39 7.30
N VAL A 79 -8.64 1.76 7.67
CA VAL A 79 -7.67 1.23 6.70
C VAL A 79 -7.72 -0.29 6.65
N VAL A 80 -8.19 -0.84 5.52
CA VAL A 80 -8.20 -2.29 5.29
C VAL A 80 -6.81 -2.73 4.83
N VAL A 81 -6.25 -3.74 5.47
CA VAL A 81 -4.91 -4.26 5.12
C VAL A 81 -5.07 -5.61 4.43
N TRP A 82 -4.48 -5.74 3.25
CA TRP A 82 -4.46 -6.98 2.47
C TRP A 82 -3.03 -7.44 2.23
N THR A 83 -2.79 -8.74 2.37
CA THR A 83 -1.52 -9.33 1.95
C THR A 83 -1.68 -10.04 0.60
N ARG A 84 -0.55 -10.31 -0.05
CA ARG A 84 -0.53 -11.12 -1.28
C ARG A 84 -1.24 -12.47 -1.09
N SER A 85 -1.17 -13.04 0.10
CA SER A 85 -1.85 -14.30 0.43
C SER A 85 -3.37 -14.16 0.47
N ASP A 86 -3.90 -13.00 0.88
CA ASP A 86 -5.34 -12.73 0.93
C ASP A 86 -5.93 -12.44 -0.45
N LEU A 87 -5.09 -12.01 -1.40
CA LEU A 87 -5.47 -11.69 -2.77
C LEU A 87 -5.13 -12.80 -3.77
N ALA A 88 -4.47 -13.86 -3.32
CA ALA A 88 -4.27 -15.06 -4.11
C ALA A 88 -5.50 -15.98 -3.90
N PRO A 89 -6.11 -16.50 -4.99
CA PRO A 89 -7.21 -17.46 -4.91
C PRO A 89 -6.76 -18.82 -4.34
#